data_AF-A0A7X2SWW1-F1
#
_entry.id   AF-A0A7X2SWW1-F1
#
_cell.length_a   1.000
_cell.length_b   1.000
_cell.length_c   1.000
_cell.angle_alpha   90.00
_cell.angle_beta   90.00
_cell.angle_gamma   90.00
#
_symmetry.space_group_name_H-M   'P 1'
#
loop_
_entity.id
_entity.type
_entity.pdbx_description
1 polymer ?
#
loop_
_entity_poly.entity_id
_entity_poly.type
_entity_poly.pdbx_seq_one_letter_code
_entity_poly.pdbx_strand_id
1 'polypeptide(L)'
;MQAQTMQRKVLRTICPDAKGLIAKITNICYKHELNIVQNNEFVDHRTGRFFMRTELEGIFNDNTLLADLDSALPQGSVRELHSAGRRRVVILVTKEAHCLGDLLMKSAFGGLDMEIAAVVGNHDTLRSLVERFDIPFVLVSHEGLTREEHDNRMVEEIDRYQPDYVVLAKYMRVLTPAFVQRYPNQIINIHHSFLPAFIGARPYHQAYERGVKIIG
;
A
#
# COMPACT_ATOMS: atom_id res chain seq x y z
N MET A 1 17.96 8.76 -29.75
CA MET A 1 16.79 9.46 -29.18
C MET A 1 15.83 8.40 -28.71
N GLN A 2 15.68 8.19 -27.39
CA GLN A 2 14.60 7.34 -26.88
C GLN A 2 13.29 8.09 -27.12
N ALA A 3 12.32 7.46 -27.79
CA ALA A 3 11.00 8.05 -27.97
C ALA A 3 10.39 8.28 -26.58
N GLN A 4 10.01 9.52 -26.28
CA GLN A 4 9.33 9.85 -25.04
C GLN A 4 7.90 9.31 -25.10
N THR A 5 7.62 8.27 -24.32
CA THR A 5 6.30 7.62 -24.27
C THR A 5 5.38 8.40 -23.34
N MET A 6 4.12 8.55 -23.74
CA MET A 6 3.04 9.02 -22.88
C MET A 6 2.92 8.14 -21.63
N GLN A 7 2.81 8.77 -20.46
CA GLN A 7 2.72 8.10 -19.16
C GLN A 7 1.57 8.68 -18.34
N ARG A 8 1.09 7.89 -17.37
CA ARG A 8 0.23 8.37 -16.28
C ARG A 8 0.96 8.29 -14.96
N LYS A 9 0.90 9.35 -14.16
CA LYS A 9 1.51 9.42 -12.82
C LYS A 9 0.58 10.10 -11.83
N VAL A 10 0.78 9.81 -10.55
CA VAL A 10 0.07 10.44 -9.44
C VAL A 10 1.07 11.28 -8.66
N LEU A 11 0.88 12.59 -8.68
CA LEU A 11 1.58 13.53 -7.83
C LEU A 11 0.84 13.65 -6.49
N ARG A 12 1.53 13.32 -5.40
CA ARG A 12 1.06 13.58 -4.03
C ARG A 12 1.88 14.72 -3.45
N THR A 13 1.21 15.70 -2.86
CA THR A 13 1.83 16.84 -2.21
C THR A 13 1.28 17.00 -0.81
N ILE A 14 2.16 17.21 0.16
CA ILE A 14 1.85 17.51 1.55
C ILE A 14 2.68 18.72 1.94
N CYS A 15 2.06 19.80 2.40
CA CYS A 15 2.79 21.00 2.81
C CYS A 15 2.05 21.80 3.89
N PRO A 16 2.71 22.77 4.54
CA PRO A 16 2.00 23.81 5.27
C PRO A 16 0.99 24.51 4.36
N ASP A 17 -0.22 24.78 4.87
CA ASP A 17 -1.25 25.47 4.12
C ASP A 17 -0.85 26.93 3.83
N ALA A 18 -1.12 27.37 2.60
CA ALA A 18 -0.75 28.69 2.12
C ALA A 18 -1.65 29.11 0.96
N LYS A 19 -1.82 30.42 0.78
CA LYS A 19 -2.61 30.97 -0.34
C LYS A 19 -1.97 30.58 -1.68
N GLY A 20 -2.82 30.10 -2.60
CA GLY A 20 -2.45 29.86 -3.99
C GLY A 20 -1.73 28.55 -4.29
N LEU A 21 -1.67 27.59 -3.35
CA LEU A 21 -0.99 26.29 -3.56
C LEU A 21 -1.53 25.54 -4.79
N ILE A 22 -2.84 25.41 -4.92
CA ILE A 22 -3.47 24.74 -6.08
C ILE A 22 -3.06 25.43 -7.38
N ALA A 23 -3.17 26.76 -7.45
CA ALA A 23 -2.81 27.52 -8.63
C ALA A 23 -1.33 27.35 -9.00
N LYS A 24 -0.42 27.36 -8.01
CA LYS A 24 1.02 27.13 -8.23
C LYS A 24 1.29 25.73 -8.79
N ILE A 25 0.75 24.70 -8.15
CA ILE A 25 0.97 23.29 -8.53
C ILE A 25 0.41 23.02 -9.93
N THR A 26 -0.83 23.41 -10.18
CA THR A 26 -1.48 23.18 -11.48
C THR A 26 -0.82 23.97 -12.61
N ASN A 27 -0.36 25.21 -12.35
CA ASN A 27 0.40 25.99 -13.33
C ASN A 27 1.76 25.36 -13.65
N ILE A 28 2.43 24.76 -12.66
CA ILE A 28 3.66 23.99 -12.93
C ILE A 28 3.33 22.78 -13.80
N CYS A 29 2.30 21.98 -13.47
CA CYS A 29 1.89 20.85 -14.29
C CYS A 29 1.61 21.27 -15.75
N TYR A 30 0.90 22.40 -15.93
CA TYR A 30 0.63 22.98 -17.24
C TYR A 30 1.90 23.39 -18.01
N LYS A 31 2.89 24.00 -17.34
CA LYS A 31 4.19 24.37 -17.97
C LYS A 31 5.00 23.15 -18.43
N HIS A 32 4.80 22.00 -17.79
CA HIS A 32 5.39 20.72 -18.21
C HIS A 32 4.51 19.99 -19.25
N GLU A 33 3.50 20.66 -19.81
CA GLU A 33 2.57 20.13 -20.80
C GLU A 33 1.83 18.86 -20.33
N LEU A 34 1.58 18.76 -19.02
CA LEU A 34 0.86 17.64 -18.42
C LEU A 34 -0.63 17.94 -18.30
N ASN A 35 -1.45 17.00 -18.72
CA ASN A 35 -2.89 17.02 -18.52
C ASN A 35 -3.24 16.54 -17.11
N ILE A 36 -4.18 17.21 -16.44
CA ILE A 36 -4.72 16.78 -15.14
C ILE A 36 -5.98 15.95 -15.40
N VAL A 37 -5.90 14.65 -15.10
CA VAL A 37 -7.02 13.71 -15.26
C VAL A 37 -7.98 13.78 -14.07
N GLN A 38 -7.41 13.88 -12.87
CA GLN A 38 -8.17 14.01 -11.62
C GLN A 38 -7.36 14.81 -10.62
N ASN A 39 -8.03 15.65 -9.84
CA ASN A 39 -7.42 16.37 -8.74
C ASN A 39 -8.30 16.28 -7.49
N ASN A 40 -7.68 16.01 -6.34
CA ASN A 40 -8.35 16.06 -5.05
C ASN A 40 -7.44 16.79 -4.05
N GLU A 41 -8.03 17.64 -3.23
CA GLU A 41 -7.35 18.35 -2.15
C GLU A 41 -8.06 18.17 -0.81
N PHE A 42 -7.28 18.35 0.25
CA PHE A 42 -7.79 18.38 1.61
C PHE A 42 -6.94 19.34 2.46
N VAL A 43 -7.61 20.16 3.26
CA VAL A 43 -6.96 21.06 4.21
C VAL A 43 -7.35 20.67 5.62
N ASP A 44 -6.36 20.33 6.44
CA ASP A 44 -6.55 20.18 7.87
C ASP A 44 -6.24 21.51 8.57
N HIS A 45 -7.30 22.29 8.82
CA HIS A 45 -7.18 23.58 9.51
C HIS A 45 -6.64 23.47 10.93
N ARG A 46 -6.75 22.31 11.58
CA ARG A 46 -6.26 22.11 12.95
C ARG A 46 -4.74 21.98 12.97
N THR A 47 -4.16 21.31 11.98
CA THR A 47 -2.69 21.14 11.89
C THR A 47 -2.04 22.12 10.92
N GLY A 48 -2.83 22.92 10.20
CA GLY A 48 -2.35 23.87 9.21
C GLY A 48 -1.69 23.17 8.01
N ARG A 49 -2.18 21.98 7.65
CA ARG A 49 -1.61 21.17 6.56
C ARG A 49 -2.53 21.11 5.36
N PHE A 50 -1.92 21.19 4.18
CA PHE A 50 -2.53 21.01 2.88
C PHE A 50 -2.06 19.67 2.29
N PHE A 51 -3.01 18.93 1.72
CA PHE A 51 -2.80 17.68 1.02
C PHE A 51 -3.41 17.79 -0.37
N MET A 52 -2.69 17.34 -1.40
CA MET A 52 -3.20 17.29 -2.77
C MET A 52 -2.74 16.03 -3.46
N ARG A 53 -3.64 15.43 -4.23
CA ARG A 53 -3.40 14.27 -5.08
C ARG A 53 -3.87 14.60 -6.49
N THR A 54 -2.91 14.70 -7.41
CA THR A 54 -3.15 15.03 -8.82
C THR A 54 -2.77 13.84 -9.69
N GLU A 55 -3.72 13.31 -10.46
CA GLU A 55 -3.46 12.36 -11.52
C GLU A 55 -3.11 13.12 -12.80
N LEU A 56 -1.95 12.81 -13.35
CA LEU A 56 -1.33 13.50 -14.47
C LEU A 56 -1.11 12.54 -15.63
N GLU A 57 -1.32 13.03 -16.84
CA GLU A 57 -1.06 12.31 -18.09
C GLU A 57 -0.22 13.19 -19.02
N GLY A 58 0.84 12.64 -19.60
CA GLY A 58 1.72 13.39 -20.49
C GLY A 58 3.10 12.75 -20.67
N ILE A 59 4.02 13.51 -21.25
CA ILE A 59 5.43 13.17 -21.35
C ILE A 59 6.15 13.82 -20.18
N PHE A 60 6.75 13.02 -19.31
CA PHE A 60 7.34 13.53 -18.08
C PHE A 60 8.85 13.76 -18.21
N ASN A 61 9.30 14.88 -17.65
CA ASN A 61 10.65 15.03 -17.12
C ASN A 61 10.54 15.16 -15.59
N ASP A 62 10.58 14.02 -14.90
CA ASP A 62 10.38 13.94 -13.46
C ASP A 62 11.33 14.85 -12.68
N ASN A 63 12.59 14.93 -13.10
CA ASN A 63 13.60 15.72 -12.41
C ASN A 63 13.27 17.22 -12.42
N THR A 64 12.90 17.76 -13.59
CA THR A 64 12.56 19.19 -13.71
C THR A 64 11.22 19.51 -13.08
N LEU A 65 10.23 18.62 -13.21
CA LEU A 65 8.92 18.79 -12.58
C LEU A 65 9.05 18.88 -11.07
N LEU A 66 9.78 17.94 -10.46
CA LEU A 66 9.99 17.90 -9.01
C LEU A 66 10.80 19.09 -8.50
N ALA A 67 11.83 19.53 -9.25
CA ALA A 67 12.62 20.71 -8.89
C ALA A 67 11.82 22.02 -8.93
N ASP A 68 10.93 22.17 -9.91
CA ASP A 68 10.04 23.34 -10.00
C ASP A 68 9.02 23.35 -8.85
N LEU A 69 8.50 22.18 -8.46
CA LEU A 69 7.63 22.04 -7.30
C LEU A 69 8.38 22.41 -6.00
N ASP A 70 9.60 21.93 -5.82
CA ASP A 70 10.43 22.29 -4.64
C ASP A 70 10.68 23.78 -4.52
N SER A 71 10.85 24.45 -5.65
CA SER A 71 11.09 25.89 -5.70
C SER A 71 9.83 26.71 -5.41
N ALA A 72 8.65 26.18 -5.70
CA ALA A 72 7.38 26.91 -5.59
C ALA A 72 6.62 26.64 -4.28
N LEU A 73 6.82 25.47 -3.67
CA LEU A 73 6.13 25.02 -2.48
C LEU A 73 6.78 25.55 -1.19
N PRO A 74 6.02 25.73 -0.09
CA PRO A 74 6.56 26.19 1.18
C PRO A 74 7.65 25.27 1.75
N GLN A 75 8.50 25.79 2.64
CA GLN A 75 9.45 24.96 3.37
C GLN A 75 8.72 23.88 4.19
N GLY A 76 9.29 22.66 4.24
CA GLY A 76 8.66 21.51 4.91
C GLY A 76 7.63 20.77 4.04
N SER A 77 7.57 21.09 2.75
CA SER A 77 6.77 20.35 1.78
C SER A 77 7.40 18.98 1.47
N VAL A 78 6.54 17.99 1.28
CA VAL A 78 6.87 16.66 0.77
C VAL A 78 6.05 16.44 -0.49
N ARG A 79 6.73 15.92 -1.51
CA ARG A 79 6.17 15.60 -2.81
C ARG A 79 6.66 14.25 -3.26
N GLU A 80 5.74 13.46 -3.79
CA GLU A 80 6.02 12.14 -4.33
C GLU A 80 5.32 12.02 -5.68
N LEU A 81 6.06 11.58 -6.69
CA LEU A 81 5.52 11.30 -8.02
C LEU A 81 5.61 9.78 -8.24
N HIS A 82 4.44 9.16 -8.31
CA HIS A 82 4.32 7.71 -8.46
C HIS A 82 3.80 7.37 -9.85
N SER A 83 4.36 6.36 -10.50
CA SER A 83 3.74 5.79 -11.70
C SER A 83 2.31 5.33 -11.38
N ALA A 84 1.37 5.66 -12.26
CA ALA A 84 0.03 5.10 -12.21
C ALA A 84 0.07 3.69 -12.83
N GLY A 85 -0.70 2.76 -12.27
CA GLY A 85 -0.77 1.39 -12.75
C GLY A 85 -0.90 0.38 -11.62
N ARG A 86 -0.94 -0.89 -12.02
CA ARG A 86 -1.09 -2.04 -11.12
C ARG A 86 0.03 -2.09 -10.10
N ARG A 87 -0.35 -2.14 -8.83
CA ARG A 87 0.60 -2.36 -7.74
C ARG A 87 0.91 -3.84 -7.60
N ARG A 88 2.19 -4.16 -7.44
CA ARG A 88 2.68 -5.52 -7.22
C ARG A 88 2.64 -5.84 -5.73
N VAL A 89 1.93 -6.90 -5.35
CA VAL A 89 1.63 -7.22 -3.96
C VAL A 89 2.07 -8.64 -3.62
N VAL A 90 2.69 -8.81 -2.46
CA VAL A 90 2.86 -10.13 -1.83
C VAL A 90 1.89 -10.25 -0.66
N ILE A 91 1.16 -11.35 -0.59
CA ILE A 91 0.14 -11.58 0.46
C ILE A 91 0.67 -12.60 1.46
N LEU A 92 0.63 -12.26 2.75
CA LEU A 92 0.94 -13.17 3.86
C LEU A 92 -0.33 -13.78 4.43
N VAL A 93 -0.32 -15.11 4.63
CA VAL A 93 -1.49 -15.87 5.10
C VAL A 93 -1.13 -16.92 6.15
N THR A 94 -2.13 -17.34 6.94
CA THR A 94 -2.00 -18.46 7.89
C THR A 94 -2.86 -19.65 7.50
N LYS A 95 -4.12 -19.70 7.93
CA LYS A 95 -5.05 -20.81 7.61
C LYS A 95 -6.42 -20.34 7.16
N GLU A 96 -6.80 -19.11 7.48
CA GLU A 96 -8.12 -18.57 7.19
C GLU A 96 -8.20 -18.06 5.74
N ALA A 97 -9.13 -18.59 4.95
CA ALA A 97 -9.18 -18.34 3.51
C ALA A 97 -9.93 -17.06 3.10
N HIS A 98 -10.80 -16.50 3.94
CA HIS A 98 -11.81 -15.52 3.50
C HIS A 98 -11.20 -14.22 2.94
N CYS A 99 -10.24 -13.59 3.63
CA CYS A 99 -9.58 -12.38 3.12
C CYS A 99 -8.77 -12.67 1.85
N LEU A 100 -8.05 -13.80 1.82
CA LEU A 100 -7.27 -14.20 0.65
C LEU A 100 -8.18 -14.44 -0.55
N GLY A 101 -9.28 -15.19 -0.37
CA GLY A 101 -10.22 -15.51 -1.43
C GLY A 101 -10.86 -14.26 -2.05
N ASP A 102 -11.23 -13.28 -1.22
CA ASP A 102 -11.77 -12.00 -1.70
C ASP A 102 -10.73 -11.23 -2.55
N LEU A 103 -9.47 -11.17 -2.11
CA LEU A 103 -8.38 -10.52 -2.85
C LEU A 103 -8.09 -11.23 -4.18
N LEU A 104 -8.03 -12.56 -4.18
CA LEU A 104 -7.82 -13.38 -5.39
C LEU A 104 -8.92 -13.13 -6.42
N MET A 105 -10.18 -13.18 -6.00
CA MET A 105 -11.33 -12.94 -6.87
C MET A 105 -11.33 -11.52 -7.44
N LYS A 106 -11.12 -10.50 -6.60
CA LYS A 106 -11.11 -9.10 -7.06
C LYS A 106 -9.95 -8.81 -8.00
N SER A 107 -8.76 -9.36 -7.75
CA SER A 107 -7.62 -9.21 -8.65
C SER A 107 -7.86 -9.90 -10.00
N ALA A 108 -8.39 -11.13 -10.00
CA ALA A 108 -8.64 -11.91 -11.22
C ALA A 108 -9.72 -11.29 -12.13
N PHE A 109 -10.76 -10.72 -11.54
CA PHE A 109 -11.90 -10.16 -12.29
C PHE A 109 -11.88 -8.61 -12.39
N GLY A 110 -10.73 -7.97 -12.13
CA GLY A 110 -10.56 -6.53 -12.31
C GLY A 110 -11.31 -5.65 -11.31
N GLY A 111 -11.84 -6.22 -10.22
CA GLY A 111 -12.40 -5.46 -9.10
C GLY A 111 -11.34 -4.74 -8.28
N LEU A 112 -10.06 -5.08 -8.46
CA LEU A 112 -8.93 -4.43 -7.82
C LEU A 112 -7.73 -4.41 -8.78
N ASP A 113 -7.27 -3.20 -9.13
CA ASP A 113 -6.16 -2.98 -10.07
C ASP A 113 -4.79 -3.23 -9.40
N MET A 114 -4.52 -4.50 -9.09
CA MET A 114 -3.28 -4.98 -8.50
C MET A 114 -2.81 -6.27 -9.15
N GLU A 115 -1.52 -6.55 -9.05
CA GLU A 115 -0.90 -7.83 -9.39
C GLU A 115 -0.51 -8.54 -8.10
N ILE A 116 -1.06 -9.75 -7.87
CA ILE A 116 -0.63 -10.60 -6.76
C ILE A 116 0.59 -11.40 -7.24
N ALA A 117 1.78 -10.98 -6.83
CA ALA A 117 3.04 -11.57 -7.26
C ALA A 117 3.31 -12.94 -6.64
N ALA A 118 2.93 -13.10 -5.37
CA ALA A 118 3.01 -14.36 -4.64
C ALA A 118 2.14 -14.33 -3.40
N VAL A 119 1.82 -15.52 -2.89
CA VAL A 119 1.26 -15.72 -1.56
C VAL A 119 2.28 -16.49 -0.73
N VAL A 120 2.61 -15.97 0.44
CA VAL A 120 3.54 -16.63 1.38
C VAL A 120 2.75 -17.07 2.61
N GLY A 121 2.77 -18.36 2.89
CA GLY A 121 2.05 -18.96 4.01
C GLY A 121 2.99 -19.58 5.04
N ASN A 122 2.63 -19.50 6.32
CA ASN A 122 3.31 -20.27 7.38
C ASN A 122 2.73 -21.69 7.57
N HIS A 123 1.71 -22.04 6.79
CA HIS A 123 1.13 -23.37 6.62
C HIS A 123 0.76 -23.59 5.16
N ASP A 124 0.69 -24.84 4.72
CA ASP A 124 0.38 -25.19 3.32
C ASP A 124 -1.12 -25.21 2.98
N THR A 125 -1.98 -25.00 3.99
CA THR A 125 -3.44 -25.14 3.91
C THR A 125 -4.10 -24.45 2.71
N LEU A 126 -3.58 -23.28 2.32
CA LEU A 126 -4.19 -22.44 1.29
C LEU A 126 -3.50 -22.56 -0.08
N ARG A 127 -2.47 -23.41 -0.23
CA ARG A 127 -1.73 -23.60 -1.48
C ARG A 127 -2.66 -23.90 -2.65
N SER A 128 -3.51 -24.91 -2.50
CA SER A 128 -4.39 -25.37 -3.57
C SER A 128 -5.42 -24.32 -4.00
N LEU A 129 -5.77 -23.37 -3.12
CA LEU A 129 -6.63 -22.24 -3.47
C LEU A 129 -5.86 -21.24 -4.34
N VAL A 130 -4.62 -20.91 -3.97
CA VAL A 130 -3.79 -19.91 -4.67
C VAL A 130 -3.37 -20.39 -6.05
N GLU A 131 -2.93 -21.64 -6.15
CA GLU A 131 -2.46 -22.22 -7.41
C GLU A 131 -3.58 -22.33 -8.47
N ARG A 132 -4.86 -22.36 -8.07
CA ARG A 132 -6.01 -22.28 -9.00
C ARG A 132 -6.15 -20.93 -9.71
N PHE A 133 -5.48 -19.89 -9.20
CA PHE A 133 -5.42 -18.57 -9.83
C PHE A 133 -4.08 -18.34 -10.54
N ASP A 134 -3.28 -19.40 -10.75
CA ASP A 134 -1.96 -19.34 -11.39
C ASP A 134 -0.96 -18.42 -10.67
N ILE A 135 -1.11 -18.26 -9.34
CA ILE A 135 -0.24 -17.44 -8.50
C ILE A 135 0.76 -18.33 -7.74
N PRO A 136 2.04 -17.94 -7.61
CA PRO A 136 3.00 -18.67 -6.80
C PRO A 136 2.61 -18.74 -5.31
N PHE A 137 2.65 -19.94 -4.73
CA PHE A 137 2.54 -20.13 -3.28
C PHE A 137 3.85 -20.60 -2.67
N VAL A 138 4.38 -19.84 -1.72
CA VAL A 138 5.62 -20.14 -0.99
C VAL A 138 5.29 -20.53 0.45
N LEU A 139 5.70 -21.74 0.84
CA LEU A 139 5.58 -22.20 2.22
C LEU A 139 6.85 -21.81 2.99
N VAL A 140 6.71 -20.95 4.00
CA VAL A 140 7.76 -20.62 4.95
C VAL A 140 7.31 -21.09 6.33
N SER A 141 7.57 -22.36 6.65
CA SER A 141 7.22 -22.92 7.96
C SER A 141 7.93 -22.19 9.09
N HIS A 142 7.22 -22.02 10.20
CA HIS A 142 7.73 -21.43 11.43
C HIS A 142 8.18 -22.49 12.44
N GLU A 143 7.98 -23.77 12.14
CA GLU A 143 8.29 -24.87 13.04
C GLU A 143 9.80 -25.01 13.23
N GLY A 144 10.23 -25.12 14.49
CA GLY A 144 11.64 -25.23 14.84
C GLY A 144 12.47 -23.95 14.65
N LEU A 145 11.82 -22.82 14.34
CA LEU A 145 12.49 -21.53 14.15
C LEU A 145 12.13 -20.54 15.26
N THR A 146 13.09 -19.70 15.62
CA THR A 146 12.83 -18.46 16.34
C THR A 146 12.00 -17.50 15.47
N ARG A 147 11.47 -16.43 16.07
CA ARG A 147 10.69 -15.43 15.32
C ARG A 147 11.57 -14.70 14.31
N GLU A 148 12.77 -14.37 14.71
CA GLU A 148 13.78 -13.67 13.92
C GLU A 148 14.21 -14.51 12.71
N GLU A 149 14.48 -15.81 12.91
CA GLU A 149 14.81 -16.72 11.81
C GLU A 149 13.65 -16.88 10.83
N HIS A 150 12.42 -16.99 11.34
CA HIS A 150 11.23 -17.10 10.51
C HIS A 150 10.99 -15.84 9.67
N ASP A 151 11.07 -14.67 10.29
CA ASP A 151 10.92 -13.38 9.62
C ASP A 151 12.00 -13.14 8.56
N ASN A 152 13.26 -13.49 8.85
CA ASN A 152 14.34 -13.37 7.87
C ASN A 152 14.09 -14.23 6.61
N ARG A 153 13.64 -15.48 6.79
CA ARG A 153 13.27 -16.33 5.65
C ARG A 153 12.08 -15.78 4.88
N MET A 154 11.08 -15.22 5.57
CA MET A 154 9.98 -14.55 4.88
C MET A 154 10.47 -13.36 4.05
N VAL A 155 11.34 -12.50 4.61
CA VAL A 155 11.93 -11.35 3.90
C VAL A 155 12.66 -11.81 2.64
N GLU A 156 13.49 -12.85 2.74
CA GLU A 156 14.22 -13.41 1.58
C GLU A 156 13.26 -13.86 0.46
N GLU A 157 12.15 -14.51 0.80
CA GLU A 157 11.17 -14.95 -0.18
C GLU A 157 10.34 -13.79 -0.73
N ILE A 158 9.93 -12.84 0.10
CA ILE A 158 9.18 -11.64 -0.31
C ILE A 158 10.01 -10.79 -1.27
N ASP A 159 11.27 -10.52 -0.95
CA ASP A 159 12.13 -9.59 -1.69
C ASP A 159 12.40 -10.06 -3.13
N ARG A 160 12.36 -11.37 -3.40
CA ARG A 160 12.48 -11.93 -4.76
C ARG A 160 11.39 -11.43 -5.70
N TYR A 161 10.23 -11.09 -5.15
CA TYR A 161 9.09 -10.61 -5.94
C TYR A 161 9.04 -9.10 -6.09
N GLN A 162 9.93 -8.34 -5.42
CA GLN A 162 9.99 -6.87 -5.48
C GLN A 162 8.61 -6.20 -5.31
N PRO A 163 7.87 -6.47 -4.21
CA PRO A 163 6.53 -5.91 -4.05
C PRO A 163 6.54 -4.41 -3.75
N ASP A 164 5.51 -3.72 -4.22
CA ASP A 164 5.13 -2.38 -3.73
C ASP A 164 4.54 -2.47 -2.31
N TYR A 165 3.78 -3.54 -2.03
CA TYR A 165 3.10 -3.75 -0.75
C TYR A 165 3.16 -5.20 -0.27
N VAL A 166 3.23 -5.37 1.06
CA VAL A 166 3.03 -6.63 1.75
C VAL A 166 1.68 -6.59 2.46
N VAL A 167 0.75 -7.45 2.08
CA VAL A 167 -0.61 -7.49 2.63
C VAL A 167 -0.77 -8.67 3.59
N LEU A 168 -1.12 -8.40 4.84
CA LEU A 168 -1.35 -9.41 5.85
C LEU A 168 -2.82 -9.84 5.80
N ALA A 169 -3.16 -10.81 4.95
CA ALA A 169 -4.51 -11.35 4.85
C ALA A 169 -4.75 -12.37 5.96
N LYS A 170 -5.07 -11.85 7.16
CA LYS A 170 -5.26 -12.65 8.39
C LYS A 170 -4.02 -13.50 8.71
N TYR A 171 -2.85 -12.87 8.58
CA TYR A 171 -1.59 -13.46 9.04
C TYR A 171 -1.52 -13.38 10.57
N MET A 172 -1.45 -14.52 11.24
CA MET A 172 -1.69 -14.62 12.68
C MET A 172 -0.41 -14.62 13.53
N ARG A 173 0.76 -14.39 12.94
CA ARG A 173 2.04 -14.26 13.66
C ARG A 173 2.44 -12.80 13.79
N VAL A 174 3.00 -12.46 14.95
CA VAL A 174 3.48 -11.10 15.23
C VAL A 174 4.81 -10.88 14.52
N LEU A 175 4.83 -9.93 13.59
CA LEU A 175 6.04 -9.48 12.89
C LEU A 175 7.03 -8.83 13.87
N THR A 176 8.31 -9.07 13.67
CA THR A 176 9.39 -8.42 14.43
C THR A 176 9.55 -6.95 14.01
N PRO A 177 10.13 -6.09 14.87
CA PRO A 177 10.44 -4.72 14.50
C PRO A 177 11.36 -4.61 13.27
N ALA A 178 12.31 -5.54 13.12
CA ALA A 178 13.20 -5.59 11.97
C ALA A 178 12.44 -5.85 10.65
N PHE A 179 11.47 -6.78 10.66
CA PHE A 179 10.60 -7.03 9.52
C PHE A 179 9.81 -5.76 9.14
N VAL A 180 9.21 -5.08 10.12
CA VAL A 180 8.42 -3.86 9.86
C VAL A 180 9.29 -2.73 9.30
N GLN A 181 10.52 -2.59 9.79
CA GLN A 181 11.49 -1.58 9.32
C GLN A 181 11.96 -1.85 7.88
N ARG A 182 11.97 -3.10 7.42
CA ARG A 182 12.34 -3.48 6.05
C ARG A 182 11.36 -2.94 5.01
N TYR A 183 10.09 -2.78 5.37
CA TYR A 183 8.97 -2.39 4.51
C TYR A 183 8.24 -1.13 5.03
N PRO A 184 8.92 0.02 5.14
CA PRO A 184 8.36 1.21 5.75
C PRO A 184 7.16 1.73 4.95
N ASN A 185 6.00 1.85 5.60
CA ASN A 185 4.72 2.28 4.98
C ASN A 185 4.23 1.37 3.83
N GLN A 186 4.74 0.14 3.72
CA GLN A 186 4.38 -0.83 2.67
C GLN A 186 3.60 -2.03 3.20
N ILE A 187 3.43 -2.15 4.52
CA ILE A 187 2.67 -3.24 5.13
C ILE A 187 1.23 -2.79 5.39
N ILE A 188 0.27 -3.55 4.86
CA ILE A 188 -1.15 -3.35 5.13
C ILE A 188 -1.67 -4.55 5.91
N ASN A 189 -2.29 -4.30 7.05
CA ASN A 189 -2.86 -5.35 7.90
C ASN A 189 -4.39 -5.23 7.99
N ILE A 190 -5.09 -6.37 8.01
CA ILE A 190 -6.49 -6.43 8.43
C ILE A 190 -6.58 -6.92 9.86
N HIS A 191 -7.18 -6.11 10.73
CA HIS A 191 -7.54 -6.50 12.08
C HIS A 191 -9.04 -6.77 12.12
N HIS A 192 -9.43 -7.86 12.79
CA HIS A 192 -10.83 -8.32 12.87
C HIS A 192 -11.55 -7.73 14.09
N SER A 193 -11.24 -6.47 14.37
CA SER A 193 -11.90 -5.65 15.38
C SER A 193 -11.77 -4.16 15.03
N PHE A 194 -12.74 -3.37 15.47
CA PHE A 194 -12.67 -1.91 15.38
C PHE A 194 -11.62 -1.36 16.35
N LEU A 195 -10.44 -1.01 15.85
CA LEU A 195 -9.45 -0.28 16.65
C LEU A 195 -10.01 1.10 17.09
N PRO A 196 -9.76 1.56 18.32
CA PRO A 196 -8.88 0.96 19.34
C PRO A 196 -9.55 -0.07 20.27
N ALA A 197 -10.81 -0.48 20.02
CA ALA A 197 -11.50 -1.45 20.85
C ALA A 197 -11.00 -2.88 20.61
N PHE A 198 -10.90 -3.67 21.69
CA PHE A 198 -10.53 -5.10 21.65
C PHE A 198 -9.16 -5.41 21.04
N ILE A 199 -8.11 -4.80 21.59
CA ILE A 199 -6.72 -5.08 21.26
C ILE A 199 -6.32 -6.47 21.82
N GLY A 200 -5.62 -7.28 21.02
CA GLY A 200 -5.03 -8.55 21.48
C GLY A 200 -5.77 -9.80 20.99
N ALA A 201 -5.64 -10.89 21.75
CA ALA A 201 -6.17 -12.19 21.34
C ALA A 201 -7.70 -12.30 21.54
N ARG A 202 -8.36 -13.05 20.64
CA ARG A 202 -9.80 -13.39 20.71
C ARG A 202 -10.76 -12.18 20.80
N PRO A 203 -10.66 -11.17 19.90
CA PRO A 203 -11.51 -9.98 19.98
C PRO A 203 -13.01 -10.28 19.82
N TYR A 204 -13.41 -11.31 19.06
CA TYR A 204 -14.82 -11.74 19.01
C TYR A 204 -15.35 -12.20 20.36
N HIS A 205 -14.53 -12.88 21.18
CA HIS A 205 -14.92 -13.30 22.53
C HIS A 205 -15.08 -12.10 23.45
N GLN A 206 -14.12 -11.17 23.39
CA GLN A 206 -14.19 -9.93 24.17
C GLN A 206 -15.41 -9.09 23.78
N ALA A 207 -15.74 -9.00 22.49
CA ALA A 207 -16.91 -8.30 21.98
C ALA A 207 -18.23 -8.94 22.48
N TYR A 208 -18.31 -10.27 22.47
CA TYR A 208 -19.45 -11.01 23.00
C TYR A 208 -19.63 -10.77 24.51
N GLU A 209 -18.57 -10.90 25.31
CA GLU A 209 -18.61 -10.61 26.76
C GLU A 209 -19.01 -9.16 27.06
N ARG A 210 -18.58 -8.21 26.22
CA ARG A 210 -18.92 -6.79 26.34
C ARG A 210 -20.36 -6.49 25.89
N GLY A 211 -21.04 -7.42 25.23
CA GLY A 211 -22.42 -7.26 24.76
C GLY A 211 -22.59 -6.21 23.66
N VAL A 212 -21.56 -5.99 22.83
CA VAL A 212 -21.62 -4.97 21.78
C VAL A 212 -22.72 -5.27 20.76
N LYS A 213 -23.33 -4.21 20.22
CA LYS A 213 -24.37 -4.31 19.19
C LYS A 213 -23.83 -4.19 17.76
N ILE A 214 -22.55 -3.86 17.63
CA ILE A 214 -21.84 -3.68 16.37
C ILE A 214 -20.43 -4.27 16.53
N ILE A 215 -19.97 -5.03 15.53
CA ILE A 215 -18.63 -5.59 15.39
C ILE A 215 -18.06 -5.20 14.01
N GLY A 216 -16.74 -5.21 13.87
CA GLY A 216 -16.03 -4.87 12.63
C GLY A 216 -14.71 -5.61 12.53
#